data_AF-A0AAD9KWN0-F1
#
_entry.id   AF-A0AAD9KWN0-F1
#
_cell.length_a   1.000
_cell.length_b   1.000
_cell.length_c   1.000
_cell.angle_alpha   90.00
_cell.angle_beta   90.00
_cell.angle_gamma   90.00
#
_symmetry.space_group_name_H-M   'P 1'
#
loop_
_entity.id
_entity.type
_entity.pdbx_description
1 polymer ?
#
loop_
_entity_poly.entity_id
_entity_poly.type
_entity_poly.pdbx_seq_one_letter_code
_entity_poly.pdbx_strand_id
1 'polypeptide(L)'
;VVCGSRYPNRRNLALYDDTLADVRVTSVDTALRHADLVFLALPAPATVNTLTLFTESTAEKVLVDVSNPEKKDLQKTMSSNAEFVASSFPKAYVVKAFNTMSAYAIENDYGSGVRTVYVAGDDEAACSKVRDLTSAIGFTPVQFGRLSKSAELEAMQRELFGSWTVPLILSAVVFTAWLVYDIWRIHIIGGGQWARLPLSTMNKVVGATAFTQLALCFLAGGVAGIVQIINGTKHKRFPGWLDRWMKMRKELGVLSLCLAAVHCIMCLAHLSPEYYPGWYHVTRVPLMGANGTMVMVPVKYEHKWEGQSVISMGVVALCFMSVVGLTSLPEVGSHMTFLQWRFIQSYLGHVTLVATAAHVVLKIAPKWANNGRHLGHKLPPGMVEPAPP
;
A
#
# COMPACT_ATOMS: atom_id res chain seq x y z
N VAL A 1 -10.15 22.01 32.23
CA VAL A 1 -10.05 20.54 32.39
C VAL A 1 -9.95 20.21 33.88
N VAL A 2 -10.59 19.13 34.35
CA VAL A 2 -10.44 18.62 35.72
C VAL A 2 -9.98 17.16 35.64
N CYS A 3 -8.89 16.82 36.31
CA CYS A 3 -8.33 15.46 36.32
C CYS A 3 -8.70 14.74 37.63
N GLY A 4 -9.22 13.51 37.53
CA GLY A 4 -9.41 12.63 38.68
C GLY A 4 -8.19 11.74 38.92
N SER A 5 -7.67 11.74 40.14
CA SER A 5 -6.53 10.91 40.55
C SER A 5 -6.79 10.20 41.87
N ARG A 6 -6.17 9.03 42.08
CA ARG A 6 -6.14 8.33 43.38
C ARG A 6 -5.37 9.13 44.45
N TYR A 7 -4.40 9.94 44.02
CA TYR A 7 -3.54 10.73 44.90
C TYR A 7 -3.43 12.17 44.37
N PRO A 8 -4.48 13.01 44.48
CA PRO A 8 -4.49 14.36 43.93
C PRO A 8 -3.37 15.23 44.51
N ASN A 9 -3.13 15.16 45.81
CA ASN A 9 -2.11 15.95 46.52
C ASN A 9 -0.66 15.58 46.14
N ARG A 10 -0.44 14.49 45.39
CA ARG A 10 0.88 14.05 44.92
C ARG A 10 1.13 14.35 43.44
N ARG A 11 0.22 15.05 42.76
CA ARG A 11 0.34 15.39 41.34
C ARG A 11 0.24 16.90 41.15
N ASN A 12 1.37 17.51 40.83
CA ASN A 12 1.41 18.89 40.36
C ASN A 12 1.78 18.88 38.87
N LEU A 13 0.83 19.19 37.99
CA LEU A 13 1.02 19.14 36.54
C LEU A 13 1.87 20.30 36.01
N ALA A 14 1.87 21.45 36.70
CA ALA A 14 2.70 22.60 36.36
C ALA A 14 4.21 22.31 36.46
N LEU A 15 4.62 21.29 37.22
CA LEU A 15 6.02 20.86 37.27
C LEU A 15 6.47 20.13 36.01
N TYR A 16 5.52 19.66 35.18
CA TYR A 16 5.81 18.95 33.94
C TYR A 16 5.71 19.89 32.74
N ASP A 17 4.70 20.76 32.72
CA ASP A 17 4.47 21.75 31.66
C ASP A 17 3.68 22.94 32.22
N ASP A 18 4.19 24.15 32.01
CA ASP A 18 3.58 25.41 32.48
C ASP A 18 2.18 25.62 31.89
N THR A 19 1.91 25.11 30.69
CA THR A 19 0.59 25.19 30.04
C THR A 19 -0.48 24.38 30.77
N LEU A 20 -0.08 23.47 31.66
CA LEU A 20 -0.98 22.66 32.49
C LEU A 20 -1.27 23.29 33.86
N ALA A 21 -0.79 24.49 34.15
CA ALA A 21 -0.99 25.16 35.44
C ALA A 21 -2.48 25.35 35.79
N ASP A 22 -3.34 25.55 34.79
CA ASP A 22 -4.79 25.74 34.96
C ASP A 22 -5.56 24.41 35.11
N VAL A 23 -4.90 23.26 34.99
CA VAL A 23 -5.54 21.95 35.10
C VAL A 23 -5.64 21.54 36.57
N ARG A 24 -6.88 21.51 37.08
CA ARG A 24 -7.16 21.10 38.46
C ARG A 24 -7.12 19.58 38.62
N VAL A 25 -6.25 19.08 39.50
CA VAL A 25 -6.21 17.65 39.89
C VAL A 25 -6.99 17.44 41.19
N THR A 26 -7.97 16.56 41.17
CA THR A 26 -8.89 16.29 42.29
C THR A 26 -9.09 14.79 42.53
N SER A 27 -9.92 14.42 43.50
CA SER A 27 -10.34 13.02 43.66
C SER A 27 -11.19 12.57 42.46
N VAL A 28 -11.27 11.26 42.23
CA VAL A 28 -12.10 10.71 41.12
C VAL A 28 -13.56 11.12 41.27
N ASP A 29 -14.15 11.01 42.45
CA ASP A 29 -15.55 11.41 42.70
C ASP A 29 -15.79 12.90 42.41
N THR A 30 -14.88 13.76 42.90
CA THR A 30 -14.97 15.20 42.66
C THR A 30 -14.90 15.52 41.17
N ALA A 31 -13.97 14.90 40.43
CA ALA A 31 -13.86 15.11 38.99
C ALA A 31 -15.13 14.69 38.25
N LEU A 32 -15.71 13.53 38.60
CA LEU A 32 -16.95 13.02 37.99
C LEU A 32 -18.13 13.97 38.21
N ARG A 33 -18.27 14.57 39.41
CA ARG A 33 -19.36 15.52 39.70
C ARG A 33 -19.28 16.82 38.90
N HIS A 34 -18.09 17.21 38.44
CA HIS A 34 -17.87 18.48 37.74
C HIS A 34 -17.86 18.36 36.20
N ALA A 35 -17.91 17.14 35.65
CA ALA A 35 -17.78 16.92 34.22
C ALA A 35 -18.89 16.03 33.66
N ASP A 36 -19.50 16.45 32.55
CA ASP A 36 -20.49 15.64 31.80
C ASP A 36 -19.84 14.76 30.73
N LEU A 37 -18.63 15.13 30.32
CA LEU A 37 -17.81 14.41 29.34
C LEU A 37 -16.50 13.97 30.03
N VAL A 38 -16.32 12.67 30.20
CA VAL A 38 -15.25 12.08 31.01
C VAL A 38 -14.35 11.21 30.12
N PHE A 39 -13.09 11.61 29.97
CA PHE A 39 -12.09 10.84 29.22
C PHE A 39 -11.45 9.77 30.09
N LEU A 40 -11.53 8.52 29.65
CA LEU A 40 -11.07 7.34 30.38
C LEU A 40 -9.62 7.01 30.03
N ALA A 41 -8.68 7.81 30.53
CA ALA A 41 -7.24 7.66 30.28
C ALA A 41 -6.57 6.54 31.13
N LEU A 42 -7.24 5.40 31.27
CA LEU A 42 -6.77 4.21 31.99
C LEU A 42 -7.02 2.95 31.13
N PRO A 43 -6.26 1.87 31.32
CA PRO A 43 -6.60 0.57 30.73
C PRO A 43 -8.01 0.14 31.15
N ALA A 44 -8.78 -0.48 30.25
CA ALA A 44 -10.20 -0.79 30.49
C ALA A 44 -10.48 -1.56 31.81
N PRO A 45 -9.69 -2.57 32.22
CA PRO A 45 -9.88 -3.21 33.52
C PRO A 45 -9.68 -2.25 34.71
N ALA A 46 -8.70 -1.35 34.60
CA ALA A 46 -8.42 -0.34 35.62
C ALA A 46 -9.51 0.74 35.66
N THR A 47 -10.07 1.11 34.50
CA THR A 47 -11.24 1.99 34.40
C THR A 47 -12.43 1.39 35.15
N VAL A 48 -12.79 0.14 34.85
CA VAL A 48 -13.92 -0.55 35.51
C VAL A 48 -13.68 -0.61 37.02
N ASN A 49 -12.51 -1.09 37.46
CA ASN A 49 -12.19 -1.17 38.89
C ASN A 49 -12.20 0.19 39.62
N THR A 50 -11.88 1.28 38.92
CA THR A 50 -11.86 2.62 39.51
C THR A 50 -13.27 3.21 39.60
N LEU A 51 -14.08 3.03 38.56
CA LEU A 51 -15.38 3.68 38.42
C LEU A 51 -16.54 2.87 39.03
N THR A 52 -16.37 1.57 39.30
CA THR A 52 -17.40 0.76 40.00
C THR A 52 -17.74 1.28 41.38
N LEU A 53 -16.82 2.01 42.04
CA LEU A 53 -17.07 2.68 43.32
C LEU A 53 -17.95 3.94 43.19
N PHE A 54 -18.19 4.42 41.96
CA PHE A 54 -18.84 5.69 41.65
C PHE A 54 -19.91 5.55 40.56
N THR A 55 -20.56 4.38 40.44
CA THR A 55 -21.53 4.07 39.38
C THR A 55 -22.65 5.11 39.26
N GLU A 56 -23.21 5.57 40.38
CA GLU A 56 -24.24 6.61 40.39
C GLU A 56 -23.69 7.96 39.90
N SER A 57 -22.45 8.31 40.24
CA SER A 57 -21.78 9.51 39.73
C SER A 57 -21.44 9.41 38.24
N THR A 58 -21.49 8.22 37.62
CA THR A 58 -21.28 8.02 36.17
C THR A 58 -22.58 7.99 35.36
N ALA A 59 -23.75 7.93 36.02
CA ALA A 59 -25.04 7.87 35.34
C ALA A 59 -25.27 9.11 34.46
N GLU A 60 -25.82 8.89 33.27
CA GLU A 60 -26.14 9.90 32.25
C GLU A 60 -24.94 10.71 31.72
N LYS A 61 -23.71 10.35 32.11
CA LYS A 61 -22.48 10.98 31.60
C LYS A 61 -22.01 10.33 30.32
N VAL A 62 -21.25 11.10 29.54
CA VAL A 62 -20.56 10.59 28.36
C VAL A 62 -19.16 10.12 28.78
N LEU A 63 -18.92 8.81 28.71
CA LEU A 63 -17.64 8.20 29.01
C LEU A 63 -16.88 7.94 27.69
N VAL A 64 -15.78 8.66 27.48
CA VAL A 64 -14.96 8.53 26.28
C VAL A 64 -13.87 7.50 26.53
N ASP A 65 -14.03 6.29 25.99
CA ASP A 65 -13.01 5.25 26.03
C ASP A 65 -11.91 5.52 24.99
N VAL A 66 -10.71 5.81 25.50
CA VAL A 66 -9.49 6.04 24.70
C VAL A 66 -8.52 4.86 24.76
N SER A 67 -8.89 3.78 25.47
CA SER A 67 -7.99 2.66 25.72
C SER A 67 -7.78 1.80 24.47
N ASN A 68 -6.69 1.05 24.43
CA ASN A 68 -6.52 -0.05 23.48
C ASN A 68 -6.22 -1.33 24.28
N PRO A 69 -6.62 -2.52 23.79
CA PRO A 69 -6.39 -3.74 24.55
C PRO A 69 -4.88 -4.07 24.59
N GLU A 70 -4.40 -4.56 25.73
CA GLU A 70 -3.04 -5.06 25.82
C GLU A 70 -2.92 -6.43 25.14
N LYS A 71 -1.72 -6.79 24.66
CA LYS A 71 -1.49 -8.09 23.96
C LYS A 71 -1.98 -9.30 24.76
N LYS A 72 -1.86 -9.25 26.09
CA LYS A 72 -2.24 -10.33 27.02
C LYS A 72 -3.75 -10.53 27.19
N ASP A 73 -4.55 -9.51 26.88
CA ASP A 73 -6.00 -9.51 27.10
C ASP A 73 -6.76 -10.00 25.87
N LEU A 74 -6.07 -10.13 24.73
CA LEU A 74 -6.67 -10.45 23.44
C LEU A 74 -7.18 -11.86 23.28
N GLN A 75 -6.65 -12.80 24.05
CA GLN A 75 -7.13 -14.18 24.05
C GLN A 75 -8.27 -14.39 25.04
N LYS A 76 -8.61 -13.36 25.84
CA LYS A 76 -9.49 -13.50 27.01
C LYS A 76 -10.88 -12.89 26.82
N THR A 77 -11.06 -11.91 25.94
CA THR A 77 -12.34 -11.22 25.77
C THR A 77 -12.85 -11.28 24.34
N MET A 78 -14.12 -11.66 24.19
CA MET A 78 -14.83 -11.65 22.89
C MET A 78 -15.34 -10.23 22.52
N SER A 79 -15.34 -9.29 23.47
CA SER A 79 -15.81 -7.91 23.30
C SER A 79 -14.64 -6.91 23.28
N SER A 80 -14.84 -5.77 22.61
CA SER A 80 -13.92 -4.64 22.65
C SER A 80 -13.81 -4.02 24.05
N ASN A 81 -12.77 -3.21 24.30
CA ASN A 81 -12.63 -2.50 25.58
C ASN A 81 -13.82 -1.58 25.85
N ALA A 82 -14.30 -0.88 24.82
CA ALA A 82 -15.41 0.05 24.96
C ALA A 82 -16.73 -0.69 25.27
N GLU A 83 -16.97 -1.84 24.65
CA GLU A 83 -18.13 -2.70 24.99
C GLU A 83 -18.01 -3.26 26.42
N PHE A 84 -16.81 -3.63 26.86
CA PHE A 84 -16.57 -4.06 28.23
C PHE A 84 -16.89 -2.94 29.24
N VAL A 85 -16.44 -1.70 28.96
CA VAL A 85 -16.78 -0.52 29.77
C VAL A 85 -18.29 -0.26 29.75
N ALA A 86 -18.94 -0.30 28.59
CA ALA A 86 -20.39 -0.08 28.48
C ALA A 86 -21.21 -1.11 29.26
N SER A 87 -20.81 -2.38 29.22
CA SER A 87 -21.48 -3.44 29.98
C SER A 87 -21.36 -3.24 31.50
N SER A 88 -20.30 -2.56 31.96
CA SER A 88 -20.07 -2.27 33.39
C SER A 88 -20.82 -1.01 33.87
N PHE A 89 -21.16 -0.09 32.96
CA PHE A 89 -21.81 1.19 33.27
C PHE A 89 -23.03 1.43 32.37
N PRO A 90 -24.12 0.63 32.50
CA PRO A 90 -25.26 0.66 31.57
C PRO A 90 -26.08 1.95 31.62
N LYS A 91 -25.93 2.76 32.68
CA LYS A 91 -26.57 4.08 32.81
C LYS A 91 -25.76 5.21 32.15
N ALA A 92 -24.56 4.93 31.64
CA ALA A 92 -23.68 5.92 31.02
C ALA A 92 -23.65 5.77 29.49
N TYR A 93 -23.33 6.85 28.79
CA TYR A 93 -23.18 6.86 27.34
C TYR A 93 -21.70 6.64 26.98
N VAL A 94 -21.33 5.43 26.58
CA VAL A 94 -19.95 5.12 26.20
C VAL A 94 -19.69 5.45 24.74
N VAL A 95 -18.59 6.17 24.49
CA VAL A 95 -18.13 6.54 23.15
C VAL A 95 -16.66 6.15 23.00
N LYS A 96 -16.30 5.43 21.94
CA LYS A 96 -14.92 5.16 21.55
C LYS A 96 -14.39 6.34 20.74
N ALA A 97 -13.31 6.96 21.19
CA ALA A 97 -12.60 8.00 20.43
C ALA A 97 -11.14 8.12 20.88
N PHE A 98 -10.32 8.83 20.11
CA PHE A 98 -8.90 9.13 20.37
C PHE A 98 -7.95 7.92 20.50
N ASN A 99 -8.47 6.69 20.51
CA ASN A 99 -7.68 5.48 20.65
C ASN A 99 -6.71 5.26 19.48
N THR A 100 -6.95 5.86 18.31
CA THR A 100 -6.06 5.74 17.14
C THR A 100 -4.89 6.72 17.17
N MET A 101 -4.88 7.69 18.09
CA MET A 101 -3.82 8.68 18.23
C MET A 101 -2.82 8.28 19.32
N SER A 102 -1.55 8.65 19.13
CA SER A 102 -0.55 8.51 20.20
C SER A 102 -0.50 9.78 21.05
N ALA A 103 -0.15 9.64 22.34
CA ALA A 103 0.03 10.79 23.22
C ALA A 103 1.05 11.79 22.66
N TYR A 104 2.16 11.28 22.09
CA TYR A 104 3.18 12.09 21.43
C TYR A 104 2.64 12.93 20.27
N ALA A 105 1.72 12.37 19.46
CA ALA A 105 1.11 13.08 18.34
C ALA A 105 0.05 14.11 18.75
N ILE A 106 -0.56 13.95 19.93
CA ILE A 106 -1.47 14.95 20.50
C ILE A 106 -0.67 16.11 21.10
N GLU A 107 0.46 15.80 21.75
CA GLU A 107 1.34 16.79 22.38
C GLU A 107 2.12 17.61 21.35
N ASN A 108 2.62 16.97 20.29
CA ASN A 108 3.43 17.62 19.27
C ASN A 108 2.60 17.80 18.00
N ASP A 109 2.18 19.05 17.73
CA ASP A 109 1.45 19.42 16.52
C ASP A 109 2.35 19.38 15.27
N TYR A 110 2.68 18.18 14.82
CA TYR A 110 3.29 17.99 13.51
C TYR A 110 2.18 18.11 12.46
N GLY A 111 2.12 19.26 11.77
CA GLY A 111 1.13 19.63 10.75
C GLY A 111 1.01 18.72 9.51
N SER A 112 1.31 17.42 9.60
CA SER A 112 1.19 16.45 8.52
C SER A 112 0.75 15.03 8.95
N GLY A 113 0.52 14.77 10.25
CA GLY A 113 0.10 13.46 10.75
C GLY A 113 -1.40 13.41 11.07
N VAL A 114 -2.09 12.36 10.59
CA VAL A 114 -3.51 12.03 10.81
C VAL A 114 -4.19 12.79 11.97
N ARG A 115 -4.86 13.90 11.64
CA ARG A 115 -5.72 14.64 12.58
C ARG A 115 -7.11 14.02 12.71
N THR A 116 -7.33 12.86 12.09
CA THR A 116 -8.61 12.18 12.11
C THR A 116 -8.82 11.44 13.41
N VAL A 117 -9.91 11.75 14.10
CA VAL A 117 -10.38 11.02 15.27
C VAL A 117 -11.65 10.28 14.90
N TYR A 118 -11.58 8.96 14.93
CA TYR A 118 -12.77 8.14 14.72
C TYR A 118 -13.63 8.12 15.97
N VAL A 119 -14.95 8.29 15.79
CA VAL A 119 -15.94 8.31 16.87
C VAL A 119 -16.95 7.19 16.65
N ALA A 120 -17.11 6.31 17.63
CA ALA A 120 -18.10 5.25 17.59
C ALA A 120 -18.87 5.15 18.92
N GLY A 121 -20.19 5.08 18.84
CA GLY A 121 -21.07 5.01 20.02
C GLY A 121 -22.52 4.75 19.61
N ASP A 122 -23.34 4.31 20.55
CA ASP A 122 -24.76 3.99 20.29
C ASP A 122 -25.71 5.19 20.47
N ASP A 123 -25.30 6.20 21.24
CA ASP A 123 -26.07 7.44 21.45
C ASP A 123 -25.51 8.59 20.60
N GLU A 124 -26.36 9.16 19.74
CA GLU A 124 -25.96 10.20 18.78
C GLU A 124 -25.66 11.53 19.46
N ALA A 125 -26.35 11.87 20.56
CA ALA A 125 -26.11 13.11 21.28
C ALA A 125 -24.74 13.08 21.97
N ALA A 126 -24.37 11.95 22.57
CA ALA A 126 -23.04 11.70 23.13
C ALA A 126 -21.96 11.74 22.06
N CYS A 127 -22.18 11.07 20.91
CA CYS A 127 -21.25 11.13 19.78
C CYS A 127 -21.07 12.56 19.26
N SER A 128 -22.16 13.34 19.14
CA SER A 128 -22.10 14.74 18.74
C SER A 128 -21.23 15.56 19.67
N LYS A 129 -21.44 15.47 21.00
CA LYS A 129 -20.61 16.19 21.99
C LYS A 129 -19.11 15.86 21.84
N VAL A 130 -18.77 14.59 21.60
CA VAL A 130 -17.38 14.16 21.38
C VAL A 130 -16.83 14.75 20.08
N ARG A 131 -17.59 14.73 18.98
CA ARG A 131 -17.18 15.32 17.70
C ARG A 131 -17.02 16.84 17.78
N ASP A 132 -17.92 17.52 18.46
CA ASP A 132 -17.88 18.98 18.64
C ASP A 132 -16.63 19.39 19.41
N LEU A 133 -16.32 18.69 20.51
CA LEU A 133 -15.07 18.89 21.24
C LEU A 133 -13.85 18.60 20.36
N THR A 134 -13.87 17.48 19.64
CA THR A 134 -12.77 17.06 18.74
C THR A 134 -12.46 18.14 17.70
N SER A 135 -13.50 18.71 17.07
CA SER A 135 -13.36 19.84 16.14
C SER A 135 -12.81 21.09 16.83
N ALA A 136 -13.32 21.41 18.02
CA ALA A 136 -12.92 22.60 18.78
C ALA A 136 -11.45 22.59 19.18
N ILE A 137 -10.86 21.41 19.41
CA ILE A 137 -9.43 21.25 19.73
C ILE A 137 -8.56 21.03 18.48
N GLY A 138 -9.09 21.21 17.27
CA GLY A 138 -8.32 21.24 16.02
C GLY A 138 -8.15 19.89 15.30
N PHE A 139 -8.85 18.84 15.74
CA PHE A 139 -8.89 17.54 15.06
C PHE A 139 -10.10 17.43 14.12
N THR A 140 -10.06 16.47 13.20
CA THR A 140 -11.14 16.17 12.26
C THR A 140 -11.91 14.93 12.74
N PRO A 141 -13.09 15.09 13.37
CA PRO A 141 -13.89 13.94 13.77
C PRO A 141 -14.48 13.22 12.55
N VAL A 142 -14.45 11.88 12.58
CA VAL A 142 -15.12 11.02 11.59
C VAL A 142 -16.01 10.03 12.32
N GLN A 143 -17.31 10.05 12.02
CA GLN A 143 -18.25 9.07 12.54
C GLN A 143 -17.92 7.69 11.95
N PHE A 144 -17.57 6.74 12.81
CA PHE A 144 -17.19 5.38 12.41
C PHE A 144 -18.35 4.39 12.52
N GLY A 145 -19.32 4.68 13.40
CA GLY A 145 -20.56 3.90 13.53
C GLY A 145 -20.98 3.69 14.98
N ARG A 146 -21.61 2.54 15.23
CA ARG A 146 -22.08 2.11 16.55
C ARG A 146 -20.95 1.61 17.44
N LEU A 147 -21.19 1.45 18.75
CA LEU A 147 -20.18 0.95 19.69
C LEU A 147 -19.65 -0.45 19.33
N SER A 148 -20.49 -1.30 18.71
CA SER A 148 -20.07 -2.61 18.17
C SER A 148 -18.89 -2.56 17.17
N LYS A 149 -18.57 -1.38 16.61
CA LYS A 149 -17.44 -1.15 15.72
C LYS A 149 -16.13 -0.83 16.45
N SER A 150 -16.15 -0.71 17.77
CA SER A 150 -14.96 -0.39 18.57
C SER A 150 -13.85 -1.44 18.44
N ALA A 151 -14.18 -2.72 18.23
CA ALA A 151 -13.18 -3.76 17.99
C ALA A 151 -12.36 -3.51 16.70
N GLU A 152 -12.99 -2.98 15.65
CA GLU A 152 -12.31 -2.62 14.40
C GLU A 152 -11.35 -1.42 14.62
N LEU A 153 -11.79 -0.42 15.41
CA LEU A 153 -10.94 0.73 15.78
C LEU A 153 -9.75 0.33 16.65
N GLU A 154 -9.92 -0.61 17.57
CA GLU A 154 -8.85 -1.15 18.42
C GLU A 154 -7.86 -2.01 17.64
N ALA A 155 -8.35 -2.73 16.62
CA ALA A 155 -7.50 -3.51 15.72
C ALA A 155 -6.62 -2.62 14.81
N MET A 156 -7.12 -1.45 14.40
CA MET A 156 -6.43 -0.54 13.47
C MET A 156 -5.03 -0.15 13.94
N GLN A 157 -4.81 0.06 15.24
CA GLN A 157 -3.47 0.42 15.77
C GLN A 157 -2.44 -0.72 15.72
N ARG A 158 -2.86 -1.95 15.45
CA ARG A 158 -2.00 -3.14 15.50
C ARG A 158 -1.57 -3.62 14.14
N GLU A 159 -2.30 -3.23 13.10
CA GLU A 159 -2.03 -3.66 11.75
C GLU A 159 -0.95 -2.77 11.13
N LEU A 160 0.27 -3.30 11.06
CA LEU A 160 1.30 -2.70 10.23
C LEU A 160 1.10 -3.15 8.78
N PHE A 161 0.56 -2.26 7.95
CA PHE A 161 0.27 -2.51 6.53
C PHE A 161 -0.60 -3.75 6.28
N GLY A 162 -1.73 -3.90 7.00
CA GLY A 162 -2.58 -5.09 6.93
C GLY A 162 -3.01 -5.52 5.52
N SER A 163 -3.29 -4.58 4.61
CA SER A 163 -3.65 -4.89 3.22
C SER A 163 -2.45 -5.21 2.32
N TRP A 164 -1.21 -4.90 2.74
CA TRP A 164 -0.01 -5.02 1.91
C TRP A 164 0.77 -6.31 2.08
N THR A 165 0.57 -7.04 3.19
CA THR A 165 1.36 -8.25 3.47
C THR A 165 1.28 -9.26 2.33
N VAL A 166 0.08 -9.57 1.86
CA VAL A 166 -0.13 -10.52 0.75
C VAL A 166 0.42 -9.98 -0.58
N PRO A 167 0.13 -8.73 -1.00
CA PRO A 167 0.77 -8.10 -2.17
C PRO A 167 2.30 -8.15 -2.16
N LEU A 168 2.92 -7.86 -1.02
CA LEU A 168 4.37 -7.83 -0.89
C LEU A 168 4.97 -9.23 -1.01
N ILE A 169 4.36 -10.24 -0.37
CA ILE A 169 4.77 -11.63 -0.52
C ILE A 169 4.62 -12.08 -1.99
N LEU A 170 3.48 -11.79 -2.62
CA LEU A 170 3.25 -12.12 -4.02
C LEU A 170 4.28 -11.44 -4.94
N SER A 171 4.57 -10.16 -4.69
CA SER A 171 5.60 -9.41 -5.39
C SER A 171 6.97 -10.05 -5.26
N ALA A 172 7.36 -10.45 -4.04
CA ALA A 172 8.63 -11.09 -3.77
C ALA A 172 8.73 -12.44 -4.50
N VAL A 173 7.68 -13.25 -4.47
CA VAL A 173 7.64 -14.54 -5.18
C VAL A 173 7.80 -14.35 -6.70
N VAL A 174 7.04 -13.42 -7.29
CA VAL A 174 7.14 -13.12 -8.73
C VAL A 174 8.53 -12.60 -9.09
N PHE A 175 9.08 -11.70 -8.27
CA PHE A 175 10.43 -11.17 -8.47
C PHE A 175 11.49 -12.27 -8.40
N THR A 176 11.44 -13.13 -7.40
CA THR A 176 12.36 -14.26 -7.24
C THR A 176 12.24 -15.24 -8.40
N ALA A 177 11.02 -15.54 -8.86
CA ALA A 177 10.81 -16.41 -10.02
C ALA A 177 11.47 -15.85 -11.29
N TRP A 178 11.27 -14.55 -11.56
CA TRP A 178 11.93 -13.88 -12.69
C TRP A 178 13.44 -13.82 -12.53
N LEU A 179 13.94 -13.57 -11.32
CA LEU A 179 15.37 -13.53 -11.03
C LEU A 179 16.04 -14.90 -11.28
N VAL A 180 15.46 -15.97 -10.76
CA VAL A 180 15.96 -17.35 -10.97
C VAL A 180 15.95 -17.69 -12.46
N TYR A 181 14.84 -17.39 -13.15
CA TYR A 181 14.72 -17.63 -14.58
C TYR A 181 15.78 -16.87 -15.40
N ASP A 182 15.95 -15.57 -15.16
CA ASP A 182 16.92 -14.78 -15.93
C ASP A 182 18.37 -15.12 -15.57
N ILE A 183 18.67 -15.49 -14.31
CA ILE A 183 20.00 -16.02 -13.95
C ILE A 183 20.29 -17.31 -14.70
N TRP A 184 19.36 -18.27 -14.64
CA TRP A 184 19.51 -19.55 -15.33
C TRP A 184 19.66 -19.37 -16.84
N ARG A 185 18.80 -18.55 -17.46
CA ARG A 185 18.79 -18.34 -18.90
C ARG A 185 19.99 -17.54 -19.40
N ILE A 186 20.38 -16.47 -18.71
CA ILE A 186 21.41 -15.53 -19.18
C ILE A 186 22.80 -15.96 -18.76
N HIS A 187 22.98 -16.31 -17.48
CA HIS A 187 24.32 -16.52 -16.91
C HIS A 187 24.73 -18.00 -16.92
N ILE A 188 23.81 -18.92 -16.63
CA ILE A 188 24.13 -20.36 -16.59
C ILE A 188 24.16 -20.96 -18.01
N ILE A 189 23.06 -20.88 -18.76
CA ILE A 189 22.99 -21.45 -20.11
C ILE A 189 23.60 -20.52 -21.16
N GLY A 190 23.34 -19.22 -21.03
CA GLY A 190 23.77 -18.23 -22.01
C GLY A 190 25.25 -17.82 -21.92
N GLY A 191 25.97 -18.26 -20.89
CA GLY A 191 27.37 -17.88 -20.66
C GLY A 191 27.57 -16.37 -20.42
N GLY A 192 26.53 -15.64 -20.02
CA GLY A 192 26.56 -14.19 -19.84
C GLY A 192 27.43 -13.76 -18.67
N GLN A 193 28.15 -12.64 -18.83
CA GLN A 193 29.03 -12.08 -17.80
C GLN A 193 28.26 -11.73 -16.50
N TRP A 194 28.69 -12.29 -15.38
CA TRP A 194 28.12 -12.02 -14.05
C TRP A 194 28.20 -10.55 -13.63
N ALA A 195 29.20 -9.81 -14.12
CA ALA A 195 29.33 -8.37 -13.87
C ALA A 195 28.11 -7.56 -14.36
N ARG A 196 27.33 -8.09 -15.32
CA ARG A 196 26.12 -7.44 -15.83
C ARG A 196 24.88 -7.68 -14.95
N LEU A 197 24.99 -8.51 -13.92
CA LEU A 197 23.87 -8.89 -13.07
C LEU A 197 23.24 -7.69 -12.31
N PRO A 198 24.03 -6.83 -11.61
CA PRO A 198 23.46 -5.79 -10.75
C PRO A 198 22.58 -4.78 -11.48
N LEU A 199 22.86 -4.51 -12.76
CA LEU A 199 22.16 -3.51 -13.55
C LEU A 199 21.41 -4.12 -14.73
N SER A 200 22.09 -4.78 -15.68
CA SER A 200 21.45 -5.28 -16.91
C SER A 200 20.47 -6.43 -16.68
N THR A 201 20.83 -7.41 -15.86
CA THR A 201 19.95 -8.55 -15.56
C THR A 201 18.85 -8.09 -14.60
N MET A 202 19.19 -7.36 -13.54
CA MET A 202 18.23 -6.84 -12.59
C MET A 202 17.16 -5.95 -13.25
N ASN A 203 17.53 -5.11 -14.21
CA ASN A 203 16.57 -4.26 -14.92
C ASN A 203 15.50 -5.07 -15.67
N LYS A 204 15.85 -6.25 -16.20
CA LYS A 204 14.87 -7.16 -16.85
C LYS A 204 13.92 -7.77 -15.83
N VAL A 205 14.44 -8.20 -14.68
CA VAL A 205 13.67 -8.78 -13.57
C VAL A 205 12.68 -7.75 -13.03
N VAL A 206 13.14 -6.52 -12.76
CA VAL A 206 12.30 -5.42 -12.27
C VAL A 206 11.19 -5.10 -13.27
N GLY A 207 11.52 -4.91 -14.55
CA GLY A 207 10.52 -4.63 -15.59
C GLY A 207 9.50 -5.76 -15.79
N ALA A 208 9.95 -7.01 -15.77
CA ALA A 208 9.07 -8.18 -15.88
C ALA A 208 8.15 -8.33 -14.66
N THR A 209 8.66 -8.06 -13.46
CA THR A 209 7.87 -8.05 -12.22
C THR A 209 6.81 -6.95 -12.26
N ALA A 210 7.20 -5.73 -12.64
CA ALA A 210 6.27 -4.61 -12.79
C ALA A 210 5.11 -4.95 -13.74
N PHE A 211 5.42 -5.49 -14.93
CA PHE A 211 4.42 -5.89 -15.91
C PHE A 211 3.52 -7.02 -15.40
N THR A 212 4.09 -8.04 -14.73
CA THR A 212 3.33 -9.16 -14.17
C THR A 212 2.34 -8.68 -13.12
N GLN A 213 2.75 -7.77 -12.23
CA GLN A 213 1.86 -7.19 -11.22
C GLN A 213 0.74 -6.35 -11.82
N LEU A 214 1.04 -5.57 -12.86
CA LEU A 214 0.02 -4.83 -13.60
C LEU A 214 -1.02 -5.78 -14.19
N ALA A 215 -0.57 -6.86 -14.83
CA ALA A 215 -1.45 -7.87 -15.40
C ALA A 215 -2.31 -8.55 -14.32
N LEU A 216 -1.71 -8.92 -13.17
CA LEU A 216 -2.45 -9.52 -12.04
C LEU A 216 -3.51 -8.59 -11.45
N CYS A 217 -3.27 -7.28 -11.46
CA CYS A 217 -4.24 -6.28 -11.01
C CYS A 217 -5.53 -6.31 -11.86
N PHE A 218 -5.40 -6.35 -13.19
CA PHE A 218 -6.54 -6.36 -14.11
C PHE A 218 -7.15 -7.76 -14.30
N LEU A 219 -6.35 -8.82 -14.20
CA LEU A 219 -6.81 -10.20 -14.38
C LEU A 219 -7.88 -10.58 -13.35
N ALA A 220 -7.77 -10.13 -12.10
CA ALA A 220 -8.76 -10.37 -11.07
C ALA A 220 -10.17 -9.94 -11.48
N GLY A 221 -10.30 -8.77 -12.14
CA GLY A 221 -11.56 -8.25 -12.63
C GLY A 221 -12.15 -9.10 -13.76
N GLY A 222 -11.29 -9.57 -14.69
CA GLY A 222 -11.69 -10.48 -15.77
C GLY A 222 -12.19 -11.82 -15.23
N VAL A 223 -11.47 -12.42 -14.28
CA VAL A 223 -11.85 -13.67 -13.62
C VAL A 223 -13.17 -13.51 -12.85
N ALA A 224 -13.34 -12.41 -12.12
CA ALA A 224 -14.58 -12.09 -11.43
C ALA A 224 -15.77 -11.97 -12.40
N GLY A 225 -15.58 -11.34 -13.56
CA GLY A 225 -16.59 -11.26 -14.62
C GLY A 225 -16.99 -12.63 -15.16
N ILE A 226 -16.02 -13.50 -15.45
CA ILE A 226 -16.27 -14.88 -15.89
C ILE A 226 -17.07 -15.66 -14.83
N VAL A 227 -16.68 -15.56 -13.56
CA VAL A 227 -17.39 -16.21 -12.45
C VAL A 227 -18.84 -15.71 -12.31
N GLN A 228 -19.08 -14.41 -12.52
CA GLN A 228 -20.44 -13.86 -12.50
C GLN A 228 -21.31 -14.39 -13.64
N ILE A 229 -20.73 -14.50 -14.85
CA ILE A 229 -21.43 -15.07 -16.02
C ILE A 229 -21.79 -16.54 -15.77
N ILE A 230 -20.84 -17.35 -15.27
CA ILE A 230 -21.07 -18.77 -14.95
C ILE A 230 -22.17 -18.94 -13.90
N ASN A 231 -22.21 -18.07 -12.90
CA ASN A 231 -23.24 -18.14 -11.85
C ASN A 231 -24.61 -17.58 -12.30
N GLY A 232 -24.69 -16.87 -13.42
CA GLY A 232 -25.91 -16.21 -13.89
C GLY A 232 -26.44 -15.09 -12.97
N THR A 233 -25.69 -14.70 -11.94
CA THR A 233 -26.09 -13.67 -10.98
C THR A 233 -24.89 -12.99 -10.32
N LYS A 234 -25.03 -11.69 -10.05
CA LYS A 234 -24.07 -10.89 -9.26
C LYS A 234 -24.26 -11.03 -7.75
N HIS A 235 -25.38 -11.62 -7.31
CA HIS A 235 -25.75 -11.68 -5.88
C HIS A 235 -25.08 -12.82 -5.12
N LYS A 236 -24.40 -13.73 -5.82
CA LYS A 236 -23.60 -14.79 -5.21
C LYS A 236 -22.23 -14.23 -4.81
N ARG A 237 -21.85 -14.44 -3.55
CA ARG A 237 -20.52 -14.02 -3.05
C ARG A 237 -19.41 -14.76 -3.78
N PHE A 238 -18.30 -14.06 -4.02
CA PHE A 238 -17.10 -14.67 -4.58
C PHE A 238 -16.46 -15.66 -3.59
N PRO A 239 -15.76 -16.68 -4.10
CA PRO A 239 -14.88 -17.50 -3.26
C PRO A 239 -13.86 -16.64 -2.51
N GLY A 240 -13.50 -17.02 -1.28
CA GLY A 240 -12.65 -16.21 -0.41
C GLY A 240 -11.25 -15.91 -0.96
N TRP A 241 -10.72 -16.72 -1.89
CA TRP A 241 -9.46 -16.40 -2.58
C TRP A 241 -9.62 -15.26 -3.58
N LEU A 242 -10.74 -15.22 -4.32
CA LEU A 242 -11.01 -14.21 -5.33
C LEU A 242 -11.42 -12.88 -4.68
N ASP A 243 -12.19 -12.93 -3.60
CA ASP A 243 -12.52 -11.73 -2.82
C ASP A 243 -11.25 -11.06 -2.25
N ARG A 244 -10.33 -11.85 -1.67
CA ARG A 244 -9.02 -11.34 -1.21
C ARG A 244 -8.21 -10.76 -2.37
N TRP A 245 -8.18 -11.42 -3.52
CA TRP A 245 -7.46 -10.93 -4.70
C TRP A 245 -8.07 -9.62 -5.26
N MET A 246 -9.39 -9.48 -5.24
CA MET A 246 -10.06 -8.26 -5.69
C MET A 246 -9.76 -7.06 -4.79
N LYS A 247 -9.58 -7.29 -3.48
CA LYS A 247 -9.26 -6.26 -2.48
C LYS A 247 -7.82 -5.77 -2.59
N MET A 248 -6.88 -6.62 -3.01
CA MET A 248 -5.47 -6.29 -3.11
C MET A 248 -5.03 -5.61 -4.43
N ARG A 249 -5.98 -5.30 -5.33
CA ARG A 249 -5.69 -4.72 -6.66
C ARG A 249 -4.97 -3.37 -6.56
N LYS A 250 -5.35 -2.54 -5.58
CA LYS A 250 -4.74 -1.23 -5.36
C LYS A 250 -3.24 -1.38 -5.07
N GLU A 251 -2.90 -2.26 -4.14
CA GLU A 251 -1.54 -2.51 -3.69
C GLU A 251 -0.69 -3.10 -4.82
N LEU A 252 -1.23 -4.03 -5.61
CA LEU A 252 -0.55 -4.56 -6.80
C LEU A 252 -0.27 -3.49 -7.86
N GLY A 253 -1.23 -2.61 -8.11
CA GLY A 253 -1.05 -1.48 -9.04
C GLY A 253 0.03 -0.50 -8.58
N VAL A 254 0.06 -0.16 -7.28
CA VAL A 254 1.08 0.74 -6.71
C VAL A 254 2.48 0.10 -6.75
N LEU A 255 2.60 -1.18 -6.39
CA LEU A 255 3.88 -1.91 -6.50
C LEU A 255 4.38 -1.95 -7.95
N SER A 256 3.47 -2.22 -8.89
CA SER A 256 3.78 -2.19 -10.32
C SER A 256 4.32 -0.84 -10.78
N LEU A 257 3.69 0.27 -10.38
CA LEU A 257 4.16 1.63 -10.70
C LEU A 257 5.54 1.91 -10.09
N CYS A 258 5.76 1.52 -8.83
CA CYS A 258 7.05 1.70 -8.17
C CYS A 258 8.17 0.96 -8.92
N LEU A 259 7.96 -0.31 -9.25
CA LEU A 259 8.93 -1.10 -10.02
C LEU A 259 9.10 -0.56 -11.45
N ALA A 260 8.04 -0.06 -12.09
CA ALA A 260 8.13 0.57 -13.41
C ALA A 260 8.98 1.85 -13.38
N ALA A 261 8.88 2.65 -12.31
CA ALA A 261 9.72 3.83 -12.11
C ALA A 261 11.19 3.44 -11.90
N VAL A 262 11.46 2.42 -11.07
CA VAL A 262 12.82 1.88 -10.90
C VAL A 262 13.37 1.34 -12.22
N HIS A 263 12.57 0.58 -12.97
CA HIS A 263 12.91 0.10 -14.31
C HIS A 263 13.27 1.25 -15.26
N CYS A 264 12.52 2.35 -15.24
CA CYS A 264 12.81 3.54 -16.04
C CYS A 264 14.17 4.14 -15.68
N ILE A 265 14.45 4.34 -14.38
CA ILE A 265 15.73 4.88 -13.89
C ILE A 265 16.89 3.97 -14.32
N MET A 266 16.76 2.66 -14.15
CA MET A 266 17.77 1.68 -14.56
C MET A 266 17.96 1.64 -16.07
N CYS A 267 16.89 1.84 -16.86
CA CYS A 267 16.97 1.97 -18.31
C CYS A 267 17.77 3.22 -18.72
N LEU A 268 17.49 4.37 -18.11
CA LEU A 268 18.19 5.62 -18.41
C LEU A 268 19.69 5.52 -18.07
N ALA A 269 20.05 4.86 -16.97
CA ALA A 269 21.44 4.66 -16.57
C ALA A 269 22.24 3.74 -17.52
N HIS A 270 21.57 2.98 -18.40
CA HIS A 270 22.16 1.89 -19.17
C HIS A 270 21.80 1.95 -20.67
N LEU A 271 21.23 3.07 -21.12
CA LEU A 271 20.84 3.30 -22.52
C LEU A 271 22.07 3.66 -23.35
N SER A 272 22.84 2.63 -23.71
CA SER A 272 24.05 2.80 -24.54
C SER A 272 24.14 1.74 -25.65
N PRO A 273 24.93 2.01 -26.70
CA PRO A 273 25.21 1.06 -27.79
C PRO A 273 25.87 -0.24 -27.33
N GLU A 274 26.60 -0.22 -26.20
CA GLU A 274 27.23 -1.41 -25.63
C GLU A 274 26.19 -2.43 -25.16
N TYR A 275 25.11 -1.93 -24.56
CA TYR A 275 24.09 -2.77 -23.95
C TYR A 275 22.91 -3.06 -24.88
N TYR A 276 22.64 -2.15 -25.82
CA TYR A 276 21.58 -2.27 -26.80
C TYR A 276 22.10 -2.09 -28.24
N PRO A 277 23.05 -2.90 -28.71
CA PRO A 277 23.67 -2.70 -30.03
C PRO A 277 22.67 -2.75 -31.18
N GLY A 278 21.58 -3.52 -31.03
CA GLY A 278 20.50 -3.59 -32.02
C GLY A 278 19.69 -2.29 -32.16
N TRP A 279 19.77 -1.38 -31.19
CA TRP A 279 19.01 -0.13 -31.16
C TRP A 279 19.75 1.06 -31.74
N TYR A 280 21.02 0.88 -32.14
CA TYR A 280 21.84 1.97 -32.69
C TYR A 280 22.36 1.64 -34.09
N HIS A 281 22.32 2.61 -34.99
CA HIS A 281 23.19 2.70 -36.15
C HIS A 281 24.53 3.27 -35.69
N VAL A 282 25.60 2.50 -35.87
CA VAL A 282 26.95 2.89 -35.51
C VAL A 282 27.73 3.18 -36.78
N THR A 283 27.97 4.46 -37.06
CA THR A 283 28.83 4.87 -38.18
C THR A 283 30.28 4.69 -37.76
N ARG A 284 31.03 3.89 -38.52
CA ARG A 284 32.44 3.63 -38.27
C ARG A 284 33.29 4.23 -39.39
N VAL A 285 34.37 4.90 -39.02
CA VAL A 285 35.33 5.48 -39.96
C VAL A 285 36.65 4.70 -39.85
N PRO A 286 37.29 4.35 -40.98
CA PRO A 286 38.59 3.72 -40.95
C PRO A 286 39.66 4.73 -40.51
N LEU A 287 40.42 4.38 -39.47
CA LEU A 287 41.61 5.11 -39.03
C LEU A 287 42.82 4.18 -39.12
N MET A 288 43.96 4.71 -39.58
CA MET A 288 45.19 3.95 -39.69
C MET A 288 45.84 3.81 -38.31
N GLY A 289 45.96 2.57 -37.81
CA GLY A 289 46.61 2.28 -36.54
C GLY A 289 48.13 2.40 -36.63
N ALA A 290 48.80 2.50 -35.48
CA ALA A 290 50.27 2.63 -35.39
C ALA A 290 51.04 1.51 -36.11
N ASN A 291 50.41 0.36 -36.32
CA ASN A 291 50.98 -0.83 -36.96
C ASN A 291 50.68 -0.89 -38.47
N GLY A 292 50.11 0.16 -39.06
CA GLY A 292 49.69 0.21 -40.46
C GLY A 292 48.36 -0.51 -40.76
N THR A 293 47.70 -1.11 -39.76
CA THR A 293 46.40 -1.77 -39.89
C THR A 293 45.24 -0.78 -39.79
N MET A 294 44.25 -0.89 -40.68
CA MET A 294 43.03 -0.08 -40.63
C MET A 294 42.12 -0.52 -39.47
N VAL A 295 41.88 0.37 -38.51
CA VAL A 295 40.99 0.17 -37.37
C VAL A 295 39.71 0.96 -37.60
N MET A 296 38.57 0.27 -37.57
CA MET A 296 37.26 0.91 -37.70
C MET A 296 36.82 1.52 -36.37
N VAL A 297 36.88 2.84 -36.26
CA VAL A 297 36.51 3.56 -35.03
C VAL A 297 35.07 4.08 -35.13
N PRO A 298 34.21 3.81 -34.13
CA PRO A 298 32.84 4.34 -34.13
C PRO A 298 32.85 5.85 -33.84
N VAL A 299 32.26 6.64 -34.75
CA VAL A 299 32.25 8.12 -34.67
C VAL A 299 30.85 8.70 -34.44
N LYS A 300 29.79 7.94 -34.74
CA LYS A 300 28.40 8.40 -34.58
C LYS A 300 27.50 7.26 -34.13
N TYR A 301 26.62 7.56 -33.17
CA TYR A 301 25.61 6.63 -32.66
C TYR A 301 24.23 7.27 -32.87
N GLU A 302 23.41 6.67 -33.73
CA GLU A 302 22.05 7.13 -34.00
C GLU A 302 21.04 6.06 -33.61
N HIS A 303 19.93 6.43 -32.99
CA HIS A 303 18.90 5.45 -32.64
C HIS A 303 18.16 4.95 -33.89
N LYS A 304 18.04 3.62 -34.00
CA LYS A 304 17.14 3.01 -34.98
C LYS A 304 15.68 3.18 -34.56
N TRP A 305 14.78 3.05 -35.53
CA TRP A 305 13.34 3.06 -35.30
C TRP A 305 12.92 2.11 -34.15
N GLU A 306 13.45 0.89 -34.11
CA GLU A 306 13.08 -0.09 -33.08
C GLU A 306 13.38 0.40 -31.66
N GLY A 307 14.54 1.04 -31.47
CA GLY A 307 14.91 1.64 -30.20
C GLY A 307 13.99 2.82 -29.85
N GLN A 308 13.73 3.70 -30.81
CA GLN A 308 12.86 4.86 -30.62
C GLN A 308 11.44 4.45 -30.25
N SER A 309 10.83 3.50 -30.97
CA SER A 309 9.45 3.06 -30.70
C SER A 309 9.30 2.40 -29.32
N VAL A 310 10.27 1.58 -28.90
CA VAL A 310 10.25 0.96 -27.57
C VAL A 310 10.34 2.02 -26.48
N ILE A 311 11.24 3.00 -26.60
CA ILE A 311 11.39 4.08 -25.64
C ILE A 311 10.11 4.93 -25.59
N SER A 312 9.59 5.38 -26.74
CA SER A 312 8.38 6.20 -26.81
C SER A 312 7.17 5.48 -26.20
N MET A 313 6.95 4.21 -26.51
CA MET A 313 5.85 3.43 -25.93
C MET A 313 6.03 3.22 -24.42
N GLY A 314 7.28 3.04 -23.95
CA GLY A 314 7.59 2.95 -22.53
C GLY A 314 7.26 4.23 -21.77
N VAL A 315 7.56 5.39 -22.35
CA VAL A 315 7.20 6.71 -21.78
C VAL A 315 5.69 6.86 -21.70
N VAL A 316 4.95 6.58 -22.79
CA VAL A 316 3.48 6.66 -22.80
C VAL A 316 2.86 5.74 -21.74
N ALA A 317 3.34 4.50 -21.65
CA ALA A 317 2.88 3.55 -20.64
C ALA A 317 3.12 4.08 -19.21
N LEU A 318 4.32 4.61 -18.93
CA LEU A 318 4.65 5.16 -17.61
C LEU A 318 3.82 6.42 -17.28
N CYS A 319 3.51 7.26 -18.26
CA CYS A 319 2.62 8.41 -18.09
C CYS A 319 1.22 7.95 -17.67
N PHE A 320 0.64 6.96 -18.37
CA PHE A 320 -0.67 6.43 -17.99
C PHE A 320 -0.65 5.70 -16.64
N MET A 321 0.39 4.92 -16.35
CA MET A 321 0.59 4.32 -15.02
C MET A 321 0.64 5.38 -13.93
N SER A 322 1.32 6.51 -14.17
CA SER A 322 1.42 7.62 -13.23
C SER A 322 0.05 8.26 -12.94
N VAL A 323 -0.78 8.47 -13.96
CA VAL A 323 -2.15 9.00 -13.77
C VAL A 323 -3.02 8.04 -12.94
N VAL A 324 -2.96 6.74 -13.24
CA VAL A 324 -3.68 5.70 -12.47
C VAL A 324 -3.15 5.63 -11.02
N GLY A 325 -1.84 5.77 -10.83
CA GLY A 325 -1.22 5.82 -9.50
C GLY A 325 -1.62 7.05 -8.69
N LEU A 326 -1.60 8.24 -9.30
CA LEU A 326 -1.98 9.50 -8.64
C LEU A 326 -3.42 9.47 -8.11
N THR A 327 -4.34 8.89 -8.87
CA THR A 327 -5.74 8.73 -8.44
C THR A 327 -5.95 7.65 -7.38
N SER A 328 -4.89 6.93 -6.98
CA SER A 328 -4.90 6.02 -5.83
C SER A 328 -4.60 6.73 -4.51
N LEU A 329 -4.17 8.00 -4.55
CA LEU A 329 -4.01 8.85 -3.36
C LEU A 329 -5.39 9.15 -2.76
N PRO A 330 -5.57 8.97 -1.43
CA PRO A 330 -6.87 9.19 -0.78
C PRO A 330 -7.45 10.58 -1.02
N GLU A 331 -6.61 11.62 -0.98
CA GLU A 331 -7.01 13.01 -1.21
C GLU A 331 -7.52 13.24 -2.64
N VAL A 332 -6.82 12.72 -3.65
CA VAL A 332 -7.27 12.84 -5.04
C VAL A 332 -8.56 12.05 -5.23
N GLY A 333 -8.63 10.83 -4.69
CA GLY A 333 -9.79 9.96 -4.82
C GLY A 333 -11.05 10.49 -4.15
N SER A 334 -10.93 11.21 -3.02
CA SER A 334 -12.08 11.77 -2.30
C SER A 334 -12.75 12.93 -3.06
N HIS A 335 -12.03 13.59 -3.95
CA HIS A 335 -12.55 14.66 -4.82
C HIS A 335 -13.16 14.15 -6.13
N MET A 336 -13.13 12.83 -6.38
CA MET A 336 -13.62 12.25 -7.63
C MET A 336 -15.00 11.63 -7.49
N THR A 337 -15.85 11.84 -8.50
CA THR A 337 -17.08 11.05 -8.64
C THR A 337 -16.75 9.59 -9.02
N PHE A 338 -17.66 8.66 -8.73
CA PHE A 338 -17.49 7.26 -9.10
C PHE A 338 -17.25 7.07 -10.62
N LEU A 339 -17.89 7.87 -11.48
CA LEU A 339 -17.72 7.78 -12.92
C LEU A 339 -16.32 8.20 -13.37
N GLN A 340 -15.79 9.30 -12.82
CA GLN A 340 -14.43 9.76 -13.08
C GLN A 340 -13.41 8.73 -12.57
N TRP A 341 -13.62 8.23 -11.35
CA TRP A 341 -12.75 7.21 -10.76
C TRP A 341 -12.75 5.93 -11.62
N ARG A 342 -13.92 5.46 -12.05
CA ARG A 342 -14.05 4.29 -12.92
C ARG A 342 -13.41 4.52 -14.30
N PHE A 343 -13.54 5.72 -14.87
CA PHE A 343 -12.88 6.05 -16.13
C PHE A 343 -11.35 5.85 -16.03
N ILE A 344 -10.74 6.39 -14.98
CA ILE A 344 -9.28 6.33 -14.80
C ILE A 344 -8.83 4.92 -14.38
N GLN A 345 -9.41 4.36 -13.31
CA GLN A 345 -8.96 3.09 -12.74
C GLN A 345 -9.33 1.87 -13.59
N SER A 346 -10.38 1.97 -14.41
CA SER A 346 -10.79 0.88 -15.32
C SER A 346 -10.33 1.14 -16.75
N TYR A 347 -10.87 2.15 -17.43
CA TYR A 347 -10.64 2.31 -18.87
C TYR A 347 -9.20 2.72 -19.17
N LEU A 348 -8.73 3.81 -18.56
CA LEU A 348 -7.33 4.20 -18.69
C LEU A 348 -6.39 3.11 -18.14
N GLY A 349 -6.78 2.44 -17.04
CA GLY A 349 -6.08 1.27 -16.52
C GLY A 349 -5.83 0.15 -17.56
N HIS A 350 -6.84 -0.23 -18.34
CA HIS A 350 -6.66 -1.22 -19.41
C HIS A 350 -5.82 -0.68 -20.58
N VAL A 351 -5.98 0.61 -20.92
CA VAL A 351 -5.11 1.28 -21.91
C VAL A 351 -3.65 1.23 -21.46
N THR A 352 -3.39 1.46 -20.18
CA THR A 352 -2.06 1.32 -19.58
C THR A 352 -1.52 -0.10 -19.74
N LEU A 353 -2.32 -1.13 -19.43
CA LEU A 353 -1.90 -2.52 -19.60
C LEU A 353 -1.54 -2.84 -21.06
N VAL A 354 -2.36 -2.37 -22.02
CA VAL A 354 -2.12 -2.54 -23.46
C VAL A 354 -0.86 -1.80 -23.89
N ALA A 355 -0.65 -0.56 -23.46
CA ALA A 355 0.54 0.22 -23.77
C ALA A 355 1.82 -0.43 -23.21
N THR A 356 1.79 -0.92 -21.97
CA THR A 356 2.90 -1.65 -21.36
C THR A 356 3.19 -2.96 -22.10
N ALA A 357 2.15 -3.70 -22.49
CA ALA A 357 2.31 -4.91 -23.31
C ALA A 357 2.91 -4.57 -24.69
N ALA A 358 2.43 -3.50 -25.34
CA ALA A 358 2.97 -3.03 -26.62
C ALA A 358 4.44 -2.63 -26.50
N HIS A 359 4.85 -1.95 -25.43
CA HIS A 359 6.25 -1.63 -25.14
C HIS A 359 7.14 -2.89 -25.12
N VAL A 360 6.68 -3.94 -24.44
CA VAL A 360 7.40 -5.22 -24.35
C VAL A 360 7.41 -5.95 -25.69
N VAL A 361 6.28 -6.00 -26.40
CA VAL A 361 6.16 -6.65 -27.70
C VAL A 361 7.07 -5.99 -28.73
N LEU A 362 7.10 -4.65 -28.81
CA LEU A 362 7.99 -3.92 -29.73
C LEU A 362 9.47 -4.26 -29.52
N LYS A 363 9.88 -4.53 -28.27
CA LYS A 363 11.25 -4.93 -27.94
C LYS A 363 11.60 -6.36 -28.39
N ILE A 364 10.61 -7.26 -28.45
CA ILE A 364 10.82 -8.69 -28.69
C ILE A 364 10.48 -9.08 -30.13
N ALA A 365 9.50 -8.42 -30.77
CA ALA A 365 9.00 -8.76 -32.11
C ALA A 365 10.11 -8.87 -33.18
N PRO A 366 11.12 -7.98 -33.24
CA PRO A 366 12.23 -8.13 -34.20
C PRO A 366 13.02 -9.44 -34.00
N LYS A 367 13.14 -9.92 -32.76
CA LYS A 367 13.83 -11.18 -32.44
C LYS A 367 13.00 -12.39 -32.85
N TRP A 368 11.67 -12.32 -32.73
CA TRP A 368 10.78 -13.39 -33.18
C TRP A 368 10.78 -13.51 -34.71
N ALA A 369 10.71 -12.39 -35.42
CA ALA A 369 10.78 -12.39 -36.88
C ALA A 369 12.09 -13.00 -37.41
N ASN A 370 13.21 -12.74 -36.72
CA ASN A 370 14.53 -13.28 -37.10
C ASN A 370 14.74 -14.73 -36.66
N ASN A 371 14.26 -15.15 -35.49
CA ASN A 371 14.34 -16.54 -35.03
C ASN A 371 13.32 -17.46 -35.70
N GLY A 372 12.23 -16.93 -36.27
CA GLY A 372 11.30 -17.63 -37.16
C GLY A 372 11.97 -18.31 -38.35
N ARG A 373 13.14 -17.81 -38.77
CA ARG A 373 13.99 -18.40 -39.82
C ARG A 373 14.95 -19.48 -39.31
N HIS A 374 15.06 -19.69 -37.99
CA HIS A 374 16.03 -20.58 -37.35
C HIS A 374 15.43 -21.60 -36.37
N LEU A 375 14.11 -21.80 -36.38
CA LEU A 375 13.42 -22.82 -35.57
C LEU A 375 13.81 -24.28 -35.92
N GLY A 376 14.64 -24.50 -36.96
CA GLY A 376 15.20 -25.81 -37.29
C GLY A 376 16.41 -26.26 -36.47
N HIS A 377 17.08 -25.39 -35.70
CA HIS A 377 18.34 -25.78 -35.03
C HIS A 377 18.52 -25.15 -33.65
N LYS A 378 17.75 -25.57 -32.65
CA LYS A 378 18.13 -25.50 -31.22
C LYS A 378 17.53 -26.67 -30.41
N LEU A 379 17.66 -27.89 -30.93
CA LEU A 379 17.67 -29.09 -30.08
C LEU A 379 19.14 -29.50 -29.87
N PRO A 380 19.52 -29.97 -28.65
CA PRO A 380 20.90 -30.37 -28.37
C PRO A 380 21.36 -31.53 -29.28
N PRO A 381 22.64 -31.57 -29.67
CA PRO A 381 23.17 -32.63 -30.53
C PRO A 381 23.15 -33.96 -29.75
N GLY A 382 22.18 -34.81 -30.07
CA GLY A 382 21.96 -36.09 -29.37
C GLY A 382 20.54 -36.66 -29.50
N MET A 383 19.57 -35.90 -30.03
CA MET A 383 18.20 -36.38 -30.26
C MET A 383 17.73 -36.16 -31.70
N VAL A 384 18.55 -36.53 -32.69
CA VAL A 384 18.09 -36.68 -34.08
C VAL A 384 18.46 -38.10 -34.50
N GLU A 385 17.45 -38.95 -34.67
CA GLU A 385 17.58 -40.27 -35.29
C GLU A 385 18.24 -40.14 -36.67
N PRO A 386 19.00 -41.16 -37.12
CA PRO A 386 19.61 -41.14 -38.45
C PRO A 386 18.52 -41.20 -39.52
N ALA A 387 18.64 -40.34 -40.55
CA ALA A 387 17.75 -40.33 -41.69
C ALA A 387 17.77 -41.70 -42.43
N PRO A 388 16.60 -42.24 -42.85
CA PRO A 388 16.54 -43.45 -43.67
C PRO A 388 17.01 -43.18 -45.11
N PRO A 389 17.36 -44.24 -45.87
CA PRO A 389 18.38 -44.20 -46.94
C PRO A 389 18.07 -43.36 -48.16
#